data_AF-A0A385N985-F1
#
_entry.id   AF-A0A385N985-F1
#
_cell.length_a   1.000
_cell.length_b   1.000
_cell.length_c   1.000
_cell.angle_alpha   90.00
_cell.angle_beta   90.00
_cell.angle_gamma   90.00
#
_symmetry.space_group_name_H-M   'P 1'
#
loop_
_entity.id
_entity.type
_entity.pdbx_description
1 polymer ?
#
loop_
_entity_poly.entity_id
_entity_poly.type
_entity_poly.pdbx_seq_one_letter_code
_entity_poly.pdbx_strand_id
1 'polypeptide(L)'
;MIKRPQKLKPNAEMNVVPYIDVMLVLLVIFMVTAPMLTQGIQIDLPKVDANVMPASQQQRIVTLSIQANGQYYWNIGSEVNTEKVTDQAIDLATMQQKLVPIIQKDKSLQFYVRADQDADYQLVAQAIASLQKSGVMNLGLVTEEPQS
;
A
#
# COMPACT_ATOMS: atom_id res chain seq x y z
N MET A 1 -83.23 23.71 36.03
CA MET A 1 -82.81 23.04 34.78
C MET A 1 -81.34 22.65 34.91
N ILE A 2 -81.03 21.36 34.93
CA ILE A 2 -79.67 20.83 35.17
C ILE A 2 -78.95 20.73 33.81
N LYS A 3 -77.83 21.45 33.63
CA LYS A 3 -77.01 21.38 32.40
C LYS A 3 -76.18 20.09 32.42
N ARG A 4 -76.34 19.25 31.39
CA ARG A 4 -75.51 18.03 31.20
C ARG A 4 -74.07 18.41 30.86
N PRO A 5 -73.05 17.73 31.43
CA PRO A 5 -71.67 17.95 31.05
C PRO A 5 -71.41 17.38 29.64
N GLN A 6 -70.78 18.18 28.77
CA GLN A 6 -70.31 17.74 27.46
C GLN A 6 -69.09 16.82 27.63
N LYS A 7 -69.16 15.59 27.12
CA LYS A 7 -68.01 14.70 27.00
C LYS A 7 -67.01 15.28 26.00
N LEU A 8 -65.83 15.65 26.47
CA LEU A 8 -64.67 15.96 25.62
C LEU A 8 -64.27 14.70 24.85
N LYS A 9 -64.16 14.80 23.53
CA LYS A 9 -63.63 13.72 22.68
C LYS A 9 -62.11 13.73 22.79
N PRO A 10 -61.44 12.58 22.98
CA PRO A 10 -59.98 12.53 22.98
C PRO A 10 -59.47 12.77 21.55
N ASN A 11 -58.60 13.76 21.40
CA ASN A 11 -57.91 14.03 20.13
C ASN A 11 -56.79 13.00 19.97
N ALA A 12 -56.93 12.13 18.98
CA ALA A 12 -55.94 11.11 18.61
C ALA A 12 -55.12 11.55 17.39
N GLU A 13 -54.56 12.76 17.44
CA GLU A 13 -53.63 13.23 16.42
C GLU A 13 -52.24 12.68 16.75
N MET A 14 -51.70 11.80 15.89
CA MET A 14 -50.34 11.30 16.06
C MET A 14 -49.36 12.44 15.81
N ASN A 15 -48.57 12.80 16.83
CA ASN A 15 -47.51 13.78 16.64
C ASN A 15 -46.39 13.14 15.80
N VAL A 16 -46.24 13.59 14.56
CA VAL A 16 -45.22 13.08 13.62
C VAL A 16 -43.85 13.74 13.83
N VAL A 17 -43.78 14.88 14.50
CA VAL A 17 -42.54 15.65 14.70
C VAL A 17 -41.47 14.85 15.47
N PRO A 18 -41.77 14.14 16.57
CA PRO A 18 -40.79 13.32 17.27
C PRO A 18 -40.31 12.12 16.47
N TYR A 19 -41.16 11.57 15.59
CA TYR A 19 -40.80 10.43 14.75
C TYR A 19 -39.79 10.83 13.68
N ILE A 20 -40.01 11.98 13.04
CA ILE A 20 -39.09 12.53 12.05
C ILE A 20 -37.71 12.81 12.67
N ASP A 21 -37.68 13.36 13.88
CA ASP A 21 -36.42 13.63 14.60
C ASP A 21 -35.59 12.37 14.84
N VAL A 22 -36.22 11.28 15.31
CA VAL A 22 -35.55 9.98 15.50
C VAL A 22 -35.04 9.41 14.19
N MET A 23 -35.81 9.52 13.10
CA MET A 23 -35.37 9.03 11.78
C MET A 23 -34.18 9.84 11.24
N LEU A 24 -34.17 11.15 11.43
CA LEU A 24 -33.07 12.03 11.00
C LEU A 24 -31.78 11.75 11.79
N VAL A 25 -31.88 11.51 13.10
CA VAL A 25 -30.72 11.12 13.93
C VAL A 25 -30.09 9.83 13.42
N LEU A 26 -30.89 8.82 13.06
CA LEU A 26 -30.38 7.56 12.51
C LEU A 26 -29.67 7.74 11.16
N LEU A 27 -30.17 8.61 10.29
CA LEU A 27 -29.53 8.92 9.01
C LEU A 27 -28.19 9.64 9.19
N VAL A 28 -28.10 10.57 10.15
CA VAL A 28 -26.84 11.26 10.47
C VAL A 28 -25.82 10.27 11.05
N ILE A 29 -26.24 9.34 11.91
CA ILE A 29 -25.36 8.28 12.42
C ILE A 29 -24.77 7.47 11.26
N PHE A 30 -25.60 7.00 10.32
CA PHE A 30 -25.10 6.24 9.17
C PHE A 30 -24.17 7.07 8.27
N MET A 31 -24.50 8.34 8.02
CA MET A 31 -23.65 9.27 7.27
C MET A 31 -22.29 9.50 7.94
N VAL A 32 -22.24 9.55 9.27
CA VAL A 32 -21.02 9.80 10.07
C VAL A 32 -20.24 8.53 10.39
N THR A 33 -20.84 7.33 10.31
CA THR A 33 -20.10 6.05 10.49
C THR A 33 -19.40 5.57 9.22
N ALA A 34 -19.70 6.18 8.07
CA ALA A 34 -19.09 5.87 6.78
C ALA A 34 -17.76 6.59 6.42
N PRO A 35 -17.06 7.39 7.26
CA PRO A 35 -15.76 7.93 6.89
C PRO A 35 -14.72 6.83 7.07
N MET A 36 -14.63 6.02 6.02
CA MET A 36 -13.41 5.49 5.43
C MET A 36 -12.29 5.11 6.43
N LEU A 37 -12.20 3.81 6.71
CA LEU A 37 -10.94 3.16 7.05
C LEU A 37 -10.01 3.16 5.83
N THR A 38 -9.45 4.32 5.49
CA THR A 38 -8.25 4.37 4.67
C THR A 38 -7.08 4.53 5.63
N GLN A 39 -6.50 3.41 6.07
CA GLN A 39 -5.11 3.42 6.51
C GLN A 39 -4.26 3.73 5.28
N GLY A 40 -4.24 4.99 4.87
CA GLY A 40 -3.29 5.49 3.92
C GLY A 40 -1.93 5.32 4.56
N ILE A 41 -1.18 4.29 4.15
CA ILE A 41 0.24 4.24 4.44
C ILE A 41 0.81 5.45 3.70
N GLN A 42 1.17 6.50 4.44
CA GLN A 42 1.96 7.61 3.92
C GLN A 42 3.31 7.02 3.54
N ILE A 43 3.44 6.51 2.31
CA ILE A 43 4.71 6.02 1.80
C ILE A 43 5.43 7.25 1.26
N ASP A 44 6.22 7.89 2.13
CA ASP A 44 7.24 8.84 1.69
C ASP A 44 8.31 8.05 0.96
N LEU A 45 8.12 7.86 -0.36
CA LEU A 45 9.21 7.37 -1.21
C LEU A 45 10.26 8.49 -1.23
N PRO A 46 11.47 8.29 -0.68
CA PRO A 46 12.55 9.21 -0.95
C PRO A 46 12.73 9.25 -2.47
N LYS A 47 12.76 10.46 -3.04
CA LYS A 47 13.08 10.66 -4.45
C LYS A 47 14.50 10.15 -4.65
N VAL A 48 14.62 8.90 -5.10
CA VAL A 48 15.88 8.33 -5.52
C VAL A 48 16.15 8.89 -6.91
N ASP A 49 17.09 9.83 -6.97
CA ASP A 49 17.66 10.26 -8.24
C ASP A 49 18.15 8.99 -8.95
N ALA A 50 17.61 8.73 -10.14
CA ALA A 50 18.05 7.65 -11.03
C ALA A 50 19.44 7.98 -11.63
N ASN A 51 20.39 8.40 -10.78
CA ASN A 51 21.77 8.53 -11.17
C ASN A 51 22.32 7.13 -11.30
N VAL A 52 22.67 6.79 -12.54
CA VAL A 52 23.48 5.64 -12.91
C VAL A 52 24.72 5.66 -12.04
N MET A 53 24.69 4.89 -10.95
CA MET A 53 25.78 4.89 -9.98
C MET A 53 26.92 4.08 -10.59
N PRO A 54 28.15 4.61 -10.66
CA PRO A 54 29.26 3.89 -11.26
C PRO A 54 29.47 2.59 -10.48
N ALA A 55 29.36 1.46 -11.20
CA ALA A 55 29.61 0.13 -10.67
C ALA A 55 31.06 0.05 -10.18
N SER A 56 31.28 0.31 -8.89
CA SER A 56 32.57 0.05 -8.28
C SER A 56 32.81 -1.46 -8.30
N GLN A 57 33.94 -1.88 -8.88
CA GLN A 57 34.25 -3.24 -9.37
C GLN A 57 34.28 -4.36 -8.31
N GLN A 58 33.83 -4.12 -7.07
CA GLN A 58 33.78 -5.12 -5.99
C GLN A 58 32.44 -5.21 -5.24
N GLN A 59 31.43 -4.38 -5.54
CA GLN A 59 30.15 -4.44 -4.81
C GLN A 59 29.21 -5.44 -5.49
N ARG A 60 28.74 -6.44 -4.74
CA ARG A 60 27.70 -7.35 -5.20
C ARG A 60 26.39 -6.57 -5.36
N ILE A 61 25.76 -6.76 -6.51
CA ILE A 61 24.53 -6.09 -6.91
C ILE A 61 23.39 -7.09 -6.82
N VAL A 62 22.27 -6.66 -6.24
CA VAL A 62 21.00 -7.39 -6.26
C VAL A 62 20.03 -6.64 -7.16
N THR A 63 19.64 -7.26 -8.27
CA THR A 63 18.61 -6.73 -9.16
C THR A 63 17.30 -7.41 -8.81
N LEU A 64 16.38 -6.70 -8.16
CA LEU A 64 15.03 -7.16 -7.84
C LEU A 64 14.05 -6.69 -8.90
N SER A 65 13.33 -7.64 -9.46
CA SER A 65 12.26 -7.38 -10.42
C SER A 65 10.91 -7.77 -9.84
N ILE A 66 9.92 -6.92 -10.09
CA ILE A 66 8.55 -7.04 -9.58
C ILE A 66 7.61 -7.17 -10.77
N GLN A 67 6.86 -8.28 -10.83
CA GLN A 67 5.91 -8.54 -11.91
C GLN A 67 4.51 -8.00 -11.58
N ALA A 68 3.70 -7.77 -12.62
CA ALA A 68 2.32 -7.32 -12.45
C ALA A 68 1.42 -8.31 -11.70
N ASN A 69 1.77 -9.60 -11.70
CA ASN A 69 1.07 -10.64 -10.94
C ASN A 69 1.46 -10.67 -9.45
N GLY A 70 2.34 -9.78 -8.98
CA GLY A 70 2.83 -9.71 -7.60
C GLY A 70 3.93 -10.71 -7.25
N GLN A 71 4.50 -11.40 -8.23
CA GLN A 71 5.68 -12.23 -8.06
C GLN A 71 6.95 -11.37 -8.08
N TYR A 72 7.95 -11.83 -7.32
CA TYR A 72 9.24 -11.20 -7.18
C TYR A 72 10.32 -12.16 -7.66
N TYR A 73 11.28 -11.65 -8.43
CA TYR A 73 12.46 -12.42 -8.80
C TYR A 73 13.68 -11.54 -8.71
N TRP A 74 14.83 -12.13 -8.41
CA TRP A 74 16.06 -11.36 -8.31
C TRP A 74 17.28 -12.11 -8.81
N ASN A 75 18.26 -11.32 -9.22
CA ASN A 75 19.61 -11.76 -9.53
C ASN A 75 20.59 -11.21 -8.48
N ILE A 76 21.58 -12.02 -8.12
CA ILE A 76 22.74 -11.56 -7.35
C ILE A 76 23.97 -11.72 -8.25
N GLY A 77 24.64 -10.61 -8.56
CA GLY A 77 25.74 -10.57 -9.51
C GLY A 77 26.70 -9.42 -9.28
N SER A 78 27.54 -9.15 -10.28
CA SER A 78 28.47 -8.02 -10.32
C SER A 78 27.95 -6.85 -11.15
N GLU A 79 26.82 -7.02 -11.83
CA GLU A 79 26.20 -6.05 -12.72
C GLU A 79 24.68 -6.07 -12.53
N VAL A 80 24.01 -4.99 -12.93
CA VAL A 80 22.56 -4.95 -13.00
C VAL A 80 22.12 -5.86 -14.14
N ASN A 81 21.34 -6.89 -13.84
CA ASN A 81 20.86 -7.84 -14.83
C ASN A 81 19.42 -8.23 -14.53
N THR A 82 18.51 -7.86 -15.43
CA THR A 82 17.07 -8.10 -15.31
C THR A 82 16.61 -9.41 -15.95
N GLU A 83 17.47 -10.05 -16.75
CA GLU A 83 17.14 -11.28 -17.49
C GLU A 83 17.51 -12.54 -16.70
N LYS A 84 18.62 -12.50 -15.95
CA LYS A 84 19.06 -13.62 -15.12
C LYS A 84 18.20 -13.68 -13.87
N VAL A 85 17.88 -14.90 -13.45
CA VAL A 85 17.16 -15.16 -12.20
C VAL A 85 18.02 -16.07 -11.34
N THR A 86 18.40 -15.58 -10.16
CA THR A 86 19.06 -16.40 -9.13
C THR A 86 18.02 -17.10 -8.29
N ASP A 87 16.98 -16.38 -7.87
CA ASP A 87 15.90 -16.92 -7.07
C ASP A 87 14.62 -16.07 -7.24
N GLN A 88 13.50 -16.59 -6.75
CA GLN A 88 12.17 -16.01 -6.88
C GLN A 88 11.33 -16.22 -5.62
N ALA A 89 10.28 -15.42 -5.49
CA ALA A 89 9.30 -15.46 -4.43
C ALA A 89 7.90 -15.17 -4.98
N ILE A 90 6.92 -15.93 -4.52
CA ILE A 90 5.51 -15.81 -4.96
C ILE A 90 4.84 -14.61 -4.29
N ASP A 91 5.34 -14.19 -3.12
CA ASP A 91 4.80 -13.08 -2.34
C ASP A 91 5.91 -12.30 -1.60
N LEU A 92 5.51 -11.16 -1.03
CA LEU A 92 6.40 -10.25 -0.30
C LEU A 92 7.02 -10.92 0.94
N ALA A 93 6.27 -11.78 1.63
CA ALA A 93 6.73 -12.46 2.84
C ALA A 93 7.86 -13.43 2.53
N THR A 94 7.72 -14.22 1.46
CA THR A 94 8.74 -15.16 1.00
C THR A 94 9.98 -14.41 0.49
N MET A 95 9.78 -13.28 -0.20
CA MET A 95 10.86 -12.40 -0.62
C MET A 95 11.68 -11.90 0.58
N GLN A 96 11.00 -11.40 1.63
CA GLN A 96 11.65 -10.97 2.87
C GLN A 96 12.45 -12.09 3.54
N GLN A 97 11.86 -13.28 3.69
CA GLN A 97 12.53 -14.42 4.32
C GLN A 97 13.84 -14.78 3.62
N LYS A 98 13.90 -14.62 2.30
CA LYS A 98 15.09 -14.94 1.50
C LYS A 98 16.10 -13.79 1.44
N LEU A 99 15.65 -12.55 1.23
CA LEU A 99 16.55 -11.40 1.04
C LEU A 99 17.06 -10.81 2.36
N VAL A 100 16.28 -10.81 3.45
CA VAL A 100 16.70 -10.20 4.72
C VAL A 100 17.98 -10.83 5.26
N PRO A 101 18.14 -12.16 5.34
CA PRO A 101 19.40 -12.77 5.80
C PRO A 101 20.61 -12.36 4.94
N ILE A 102 20.41 -12.20 3.63
CA ILE A 102 21.45 -11.80 2.68
C ILE A 102 21.89 -10.36 2.96
N ILE A 103 20.92 -9.45 3.15
CA ILE A 103 21.15 -8.05 3.51
C ILE A 103 21.82 -7.93 4.88
N GLN A 104 21.43 -8.76 5.85
CA GLN A 104 22.05 -8.74 7.18
C GLN A 104 23.50 -9.23 7.16
N LYS A 105 23.80 -10.20 6.29
CA LYS A 105 25.16 -10.72 6.11
C LYS A 105 26.07 -9.72 5.38
N ASP A 106 25.52 -8.95 4.45
CA ASP A 106 26.28 -7.99 3.65
C ASP A 106 25.49 -6.69 3.46
N LYS A 107 25.83 -5.68 4.27
CA LYS A 107 25.23 -4.34 4.22
C LYS A 107 25.76 -3.48 3.08
N SER A 108 26.79 -3.93 2.36
CA SER A 108 27.38 -3.21 1.22
C SER A 108 26.68 -3.48 -0.11
N LEU A 109 25.70 -4.41 -0.11
CA LEU A 109 24.93 -4.76 -1.30
C LEU A 109 24.21 -3.54 -1.86
N GLN A 110 24.38 -3.32 -3.15
CA GLN A 110 23.59 -2.35 -3.89
C GLN A 110 22.32 -3.02 -4.42
N PHE A 111 21.17 -2.42 -4.16
CA PHE A 111 19.90 -2.93 -4.68
C PHE A 111 19.43 -2.08 -5.84
N TYR A 112 19.01 -2.74 -6.91
CA TYR A 112 18.33 -2.12 -8.03
C TYR A 112 16.96 -2.74 -8.16
N VAL A 113 15.92 -1.90 -8.20
CA VAL A 113 14.53 -2.35 -8.32
C VAL A 113 14.01 -1.98 -9.70
N ARG A 114 13.50 -3.00 -10.39
CA ARG A 114 12.75 -2.90 -11.63
C ARG A 114 11.31 -3.32 -11.32
N ALA A 115 10.35 -2.58 -11.85
CA ALA A 115 8.96 -3.00 -11.87
C ALA A 115 8.50 -3.18 -13.31
N ASP A 116 7.62 -4.14 -13.53
CA ASP A 116 6.87 -4.25 -14.78
C ASP A 116 5.99 -3.01 -15.00
N GLN A 117 5.68 -2.67 -16.25
CA GLN A 117 4.90 -1.46 -16.55
C GLN A 117 3.49 -1.52 -15.94
N ASP A 118 2.90 -2.70 -15.92
CA ASP A 118 1.57 -2.97 -15.38
C ASP A 118 1.59 -3.35 -13.89
N ALA A 119 2.75 -3.27 -13.21
CA ALA A 119 2.83 -3.61 -11.81
C ALA A 119 2.12 -2.59 -10.92
N ASP A 120 1.30 -3.10 -9.99
CA ASP A 120 0.63 -2.25 -9.02
C ASP A 120 1.68 -1.49 -8.20
N TYR A 121 1.59 -0.16 -8.24
CA TYR A 121 2.44 0.74 -7.49
C TYR A 121 2.51 0.38 -6.01
N GLN A 122 1.40 -0.12 -5.44
CA GLN A 122 1.34 -0.56 -4.05
C GLN A 122 2.31 -1.72 -3.78
N LEU A 123 2.46 -2.67 -4.70
CA LEU A 123 3.39 -3.79 -4.57
C LEU A 123 4.84 -3.31 -4.61
N VAL A 124 5.15 -2.43 -5.56
CA VAL A 124 6.48 -1.84 -5.73
C VAL A 124 6.88 -1.06 -4.47
N ALA A 125 6.00 -0.20 -3.97
CA ALA A 125 6.25 0.61 -2.80
C ALA A 125 6.45 -0.23 -1.53
N GLN A 126 5.67 -1.31 -1.36
CA GLN A 126 5.83 -2.24 -0.23
C GLN A 126 7.18 -2.99 -0.29
N ALA A 127 7.60 -3.43 -1.47
CA ALA A 127 8.88 -4.09 -1.65
C ALA A 127 10.06 -3.16 -1.30
N ILE A 128 10.04 -1.92 -1.79
CA ILE A 128 11.05 -0.90 -1.47
C ILE A 128 11.08 -0.62 0.04
N ALA A 129 9.92 -0.37 0.65
CA ALA A 129 9.83 -0.11 2.09
C ALA A 129 10.36 -1.29 2.92
N SER A 130 10.08 -2.52 2.48
CA SER A 130 10.61 -3.75 3.08
C SER A 130 12.14 -3.81 3.03
N LEU A 131 12.74 -3.53 1.87
CA LEU A 131 14.20 -3.53 1.69
C LEU A 131 14.86 -2.47 2.58
N GLN A 132 14.31 -1.26 2.61
CA GLN A 132 14.81 -0.17 3.46
C GLN A 132 14.74 -0.52 4.96
N LYS A 133 13.61 -1.07 5.43
CA LYS A 133 13.48 -1.56 6.82
C LYS A 133 14.49 -2.65 7.17
N SER A 134 14.96 -3.39 6.18
CA SER A 134 15.95 -4.46 6.35
C SER A 134 17.40 -3.94 6.38
N GLY A 135 17.60 -2.63 6.18
CA GLY A 135 18.88 -1.95 6.24
C GLY A 135 19.55 -1.73 4.88
N VAL A 136 18.79 -1.83 3.78
CA VAL A 136 19.27 -1.40 2.45
C VAL A 136 19.29 0.12 2.42
N MET A 137 20.48 0.71 2.33
CA MET A 137 20.66 2.17 2.32
C MET A 137 20.66 2.74 0.90
N ASN A 138 21.22 2.00 -0.07
CA ASN A 138 21.38 2.44 -1.44
C ASN A 138 20.50 1.60 -2.35
N LEU A 139 19.43 2.21 -2.84
CA LEU A 139 18.47 1.58 -3.74
C LEU A 139 18.35 2.41 -5.02
N GLY A 140 18.66 1.81 -6.17
CA GLY A 140 18.47 2.39 -7.49
C GLY A 140 17.17 1.90 -8.12
N LEU A 141 16.55 2.73 -8.95
CA LEU A 141 15.45 2.31 -9.81
C LEU A 141 15.97 2.10 -11.22
N VAL A 142 15.60 0.98 -11.83
CA VAL A 142 15.94 0.68 -13.23
C VAL A 142 14.68 0.84 -14.05
N THR A 143 14.66 1.88 -14.87
CA THR A 143 13.67 2.05 -15.93
C THR A 143 14.26 1.44 -17.20
N GLU A 144 13.49 0.61 -17.91
CA GLU A 144 13.85 0.28 -19.29
C GLU A 144 13.83 1.59 -20.08
N GLU A 145 14.95 1.95 -20.70
CA GLU A 145 14.91 2.99 -21.72
C GLU A 145 13.95 2.51 -22.82
N PRO A 146 12.94 3.31 -23.22
CA PRO A 146 12.10 2.94 -24.34
C PRO A 146 13.01 2.81 -25.56
N GLN A 147 13.22 1.58 -26.02
CA GLN A 147 13.95 1.33 -27.26
C GLN A 147 13.23 2.11 -28.37
N SER A 148 13.89 3.15 -28.85
CA SER A 148 13.46 3.93 -30.02
C SER A 148 13.78 3.19 -31.30
#